data_AF-A0A6G1GZW1-F1
#
_entry.id   AF-A0A6G1GZW1-F1
#
_cell.length_a   1.000
_cell.length_b   1.000
_cell.length_c   1.000
_cell.angle_alpha   90.00
_cell.angle_beta   90.00
_cell.angle_gamma   90.00
#
_symmetry.space_group_name_H-M   'P 1'
#
loop_
_entity.id
_entity.type
_entity.pdbx_description
1 polymer ?
#
loop_
_entity_poly.entity_id
_entity_poly.type
_entity_poly.pdbx_seq_one_letter_code
_entity_poly.pdbx_strand_id
1 'polypeptide(L)'
;MSIEIKHSQLTSRDVWQSWIDSITDLALSYDVWKYCDPATTEEAGTITNDTIRTGLRKVNERITITVHQKYRIIYAGIHTPRGKLQALKDAIQPTTQDQKDQVRSLYEIQKKGP
;
A
#
# COMPACT_ATOMS: atom_id res chain seq x y z
N MET A 1 -9.66 -8.29 -26.69
CA MET A 1 -10.04 -8.35 -25.26
C MET A 1 -8.81 -7.95 -24.45
N SER A 2 -8.74 -6.69 -24.02
CA SER A 2 -7.66 -6.24 -23.16
C SER A 2 -7.93 -6.81 -21.77
N ILE A 3 -7.05 -7.68 -21.27
CA ILE A 3 -7.08 -8.09 -19.87
C ILE A 3 -6.68 -6.85 -19.08
N GLU A 4 -7.67 -6.11 -18.62
CA GLU A 4 -7.48 -5.03 -17.67
C GLU A 4 -6.97 -5.70 -16.38
N ILE A 5 -5.66 -5.68 -16.17
CA ILE A 5 -5.09 -6.11 -14.89
C ILE A 5 -5.60 -5.09 -13.87
N LYS A 6 -6.74 -5.38 -13.24
CA LYS A 6 -7.32 -4.54 -12.18
C LYS A 6 -6.35 -4.56 -11.01
N HIS A 7 -5.47 -3.58 -10.97
CA HIS A 7 -4.65 -3.33 -9.80
C HIS A 7 -5.56 -2.92 -8.65
N SER A 8 -5.43 -3.60 -7.51
CA SER A 8 -6.08 -3.19 -6.27
C SER A 8 -5.84 -1.69 -6.08
N GLN A 9 -6.91 -0.92 -5.92
CA GLN A 9 -6.83 0.53 -5.71
C GLN A 9 -6.97 0.81 -4.22
N LEU A 10 -6.12 1.69 -3.67
CA LEU A 10 -6.27 2.13 -2.29
C LEU A 10 -7.33 3.23 -2.21
N THR A 11 -8.60 2.82 -2.09
CA THR A 11 -9.77 3.71 -2.04
C THR A 11 -10.34 3.87 -0.63
N SER A 12 -10.09 2.91 0.26
CA SER A 12 -10.46 2.95 1.68
C SER A 12 -9.47 2.15 2.53
N ARG A 13 -9.69 2.16 3.85
CA ARG A 13 -8.94 1.32 4.81
C ARG A 13 -9.21 -0.16 4.60
N ASP A 14 -10.42 -0.53 4.20
CA ASP A 14 -10.83 -1.95 4.04
C ASP A 14 -10.05 -2.68 2.95
N VAL A 15 -9.67 -1.95 1.90
CA VAL A 15 -8.88 -2.48 0.77
C VAL A 15 -7.37 -2.37 1.01
N TRP A 16 -6.94 -1.89 2.19
CA TRP A 16 -5.52 -1.74 2.54
C TRP A 16 -4.74 -3.02 2.34
N GLN A 17 -5.24 -4.15 2.87
CA GLN A 17 -4.52 -5.42 2.83
C GLN A 17 -4.32 -5.90 1.39
N SER A 18 -5.41 -5.98 0.62
CA SER A 18 -5.33 -6.39 -0.79
C SER A 18 -4.51 -5.43 -1.66
N TRP A 19 -4.44 -4.15 -1.28
CA TRP A 19 -3.59 -3.17 -1.94
C TRP A 19 -2.11 -3.38 -1.60
N ILE A 20 -1.75 -3.48 -0.32
CA ILE A 20 -0.35 -3.66 0.09
C ILE A 20 0.21 -5.00 -0.38
N ASP A 21 -0.61 -6.06 -0.40
CA ASP A 21 -0.23 -7.37 -0.95
C ASP A 21 0.16 -7.24 -2.44
N SER A 22 -0.64 -6.51 -3.22
CA SER A 22 -0.32 -6.25 -4.63
C SER A 22 0.98 -5.46 -4.84
N ILE A 23 1.30 -4.52 -3.95
CA ILE A 23 2.58 -3.80 -3.98
C ILE A 23 3.73 -4.73 -3.59
N THR A 24 3.51 -5.58 -2.60
CA THR A 24 4.49 -6.55 -2.08
C THR A 24 4.84 -7.57 -3.15
N ASP A 25 3.85 -8.16 -3.82
CA ASP A 25 4.04 -9.10 -4.93
C ASP A 25 4.87 -8.47 -6.07
N LEU A 26 4.55 -7.23 -6.43
CA LEU A 26 5.32 -6.49 -7.43
C LEU A 26 6.77 -6.32 -6.96
N ALA A 27 7.00 -5.86 -5.73
CA ALA A 27 8.34 -5.66 -5.21
C ALA A 27 9.15 -6.97 -5.11
N LEU A 28 8.52 -8.07 -4.71
CA LEU A 28 9.14 -9.40 -4.67
C LEU A 28 9.50 -9.91 -6.07
N SER A 29 8.66 -9.65 -7.09
CA SER A 29 8.96 -10.01 -8.49
C SER A 29 10.23 -9.34 -9.06
N TYR A 30 10.65 -8.23 -8.45
CA TYR A 30 11.89 -7.51 -8.82
C TYR A 30 13.01 -7.69 -7.78
N ASP A 31 12.81 -8.49 -6.73
CA ASP A 31 13.73 -8.63 -5.59
C ASP A 31 14.08 -7.29 -4.91
N VAL A 32 13.11 -6.38 -4.84
CA VAL A 32 13.30 -5.03 -4.28
C VAL A 32 12.53 -4.78 -2.98
N TRP A 33 11.80 -5.77 -2.45
CA TRP A 33 10.98 -5.58 -1.24
C TRP A 33 11.81 -5.05 -0.05
N LYS A 34 13.04 -5.54 0.13
CA LYS A 34 13.97 -5.05 1.18
C LYS A 34 14.22 -3.53 1.18
N TYR A 35 14.05 -2.87 0.03
CA TYR A 35 14.19 -1.41 -0.10
C TYR A 35 12.86 -0.65 0.00
N CYS A 36 11.74 -1.37 -0.09
CA CYS A 36 10.38 -0.84 -0.01
C CYS A 36 9.75 -1.05 1.37
N ASP A 37 10.18 -2.08 2.09
CA ASP A 37 9.55 -2.53 3.32
C ASP A 37 9.53 -1.41 4.38
N PRO A 38 8.35 -0.93 4.79
CA PRO A 38 8.23 0.08 5.84
C PRO A 38 8.71 -0.43 7.20
N ALA A 39 8.73 -1.75 7.45
CA ALA A 39 9.16 -2.34 8.71
C ALA A 39 10.68 -2.53 8.81
N THR A 40 11.42 -2.49 7.70
CA THR A 40 12.87 -2.70 7.74
C THR A 40 13.55 -1.51 8.42
N THR A 41 14.57 -1.77 9.24
CA THR A 41 15.42 -0.74 9.87
C THR A 41 16.74 -0.53 9.12
N GLU A 42 17.03 -1.37 8.13
CA GLU A 42 18.25 -1.29 7.34
C GLU A 42 18.25 -0.01 6.47
N GLU A 43 19.40 0.67 6.43
CA GLU A 43 19.62 1.75 5.48
C GLU A 43 19.68 1.16 4.07
N ALA A 44 18.93 1.75 3.14
CA ALA A 44 19.00 1.36 1.74
C ALA A 44 20.41 1.69 1.22
N GLY A 45 21.29 0.69 1.19
CA GLY A 45 22.64 0.84 0.65
C GLY A 45 22.61 1.37 -0.78
N THR A 46 23.75 1.90 -1.25
CA THR A 46 23.85 2.50 -2.59
C THR A 46 23.36 1.54 -3.68
N ILE A 47 22.33 1.96 -4.42
CA ILE A 47 21.72 1.14 -5.48
C ILE A 47 22.52 1.32 -6.77
N THR A 48 23.45 0.40 -7.00
CA THR A 48 24.29 0.36 -8.20
C THR A 48 23.71 -0.48 -9.33
N ASN A 49 22.76 -1.38 -9.02
CA ASN A 49 22.16 -2.32 -9.97
C ASN A 49 20.95 -1.69 -10.71
N ASP A 50 21.02 -1.65 -12.05
CA ASP A 50 19.96 -1.11 -12.92
C ASP A 50 18.63 -1.87 -12.84
N THR A 51 18.67 -3.18 -12.59
CA THR A 51 17.47 -4.02 -12.39
C THR A 51 16.75 -3.61 -11.12
N ILE A 52 17.49 -3.37 -10.03
CA ILE A 52 16.93 -2.90 -8.75
C ILE A 52 16.32 -1.50 -8.94
N ARG A 53 17.02 -0.59 -9.63
CA ARG A 53 16.51 0.76 -9.93
C ARG A 53 15.21 0.71 -10.73
N THR A 54 15.14 -0.20 -11.71
CA THR A 54 13.95 -0.42 -12.52
C THR A 54 12.79 -0.96 -11.69
N GLY A 55 13.04 -1.95 -10.83
CA GLY A 55 12.04 -2.49 -9.91
C GLY A 55 11.45 -1.43 -8.99
N LEU A 56 12.31 -0.62 -8.37
CA LEU A 56 11.88 0.48 -7.50
C LEU A 56 11.07 1.53 -8.23
N ARG A 57 11.45 1.90 -9.46
CA ARG A 57 10.67 2.83 -10.28
C ARG A 57 9.27 2.27 -10.54
N LYS A 58 9.15 1.00 -10.91
CA LYS A 58 7.86 0.34 -11.17
C LYS A 58 6.99 0.26 -9.92
N VAL A 59 7.58 -0.07 -8.76
CA VAL A 59 6.86 -0.06 -7.47
C VAL A 59 6.38 1.36 -7.14
N ASN A 60 7.23 2.37 -7.30
CA ASN A 60 6.87 3.77 -7.03
C ASN A 60 5.72 4.26 -7.92
N GLU A 61 5.78 3.91 -9.20
CA GLU A 61 4.75 4.21 -10.18
C GLU A 61 3.44 3.50 -9.82
N ARG A 62 3.49 2.21 -9.48
CA ARG A 62 2.33 1.44 -9.02
C ARG A 62 1.66 2.11 -7.83
N ILE A 63 2.41 2.51 -6.81
CA ILE A 63 1.86 3.23 -5.64
C ILE A 63 1.15 4.51 -6.09
N THR A 64 1.80 5.29 -6.96
CA THR A 64 1.29 6.59 -7.41
C THR A 64 -0.01 6.47 -8.20
N ILE A 65 -0.13 5.46 -9.06
CA ILE A 65 -1.34 5.26 -9.88
C ILE A 65 -2.48 4.54 -9.15
N THR A 66 -2.16 3.70 -8.16
CA THR A 66 -3.17 2.89 -7.44
C THR A 66 -3.70 3.55 -6.18
N VAL A 67 -3.03 4.58 -5.66
CA VAL A 67 -3.55 5.35 -4.52
C VAL A 67 -4.57 6.38 -5.00
N HIS A 68 -5.77 6.30 -4.43
CA HIS A 68 -6.85 7.24 -4.72
C HIS A 68 -6.45 8.67 -4.40
N GLN A 69 -6.94 9.64 -5.19
CA GLN A 69 -6.51 11.04 -5.14
C GLN A 69 -6.55 11.64 -3.72
N LYS A 70 -7.60 11.36 -2.95
CA LYS A 70 -7.76 11.84 -1.56
C LYS A 70 -6.61 11.45 -0.61
N TYR A 71 -5.92 10.34 -0.89
CA TYR A 71 -4.82 9.84 -0.07
C TYR A 71 -3.44 10.24 -0.59
N ARG A 72 -3.35 10.80 -1.80
CA ARG A 72 -2.06 11.23 -2.37
C ARG A 72 -1.39 12.34 -1.56
N ILE A 73 -2.18 13.15 -0.86
CA ILE A 73 -1.68 14.20 0.03
C ILE A 73 -0.82 13.64 1.17
N ILE A 74 -1.06 12.39 1.61
CA ILE A 74 -0.37 11.76 2.73
C ILE A 74 1.13 11.60 2.46
N TYR A 75 1.52 11.41 1.20
CA TYR A 75 2.91 11.27 0.82
C TYR A 75 3.39 12.42 -0.09
N ALA A 76 2.74 13.58 -0.04
CA ALA A 76 3.18 14.74 -0.79
C ALA A 76 4.64 15.10 -0.44
N GLY A 77 5.49 15.25 -1.46
CA GLY A 77 6.93 15.50 -1.29
C GLY A 77 7.78 14.25 -0.96
N ILE A 78 7.17 13.07 -0.80
CA ILE A 78 7.88 11.81 -0.59
C ILE A 78 8.03 11.08 -1.92
N HIS A 79 9.28 10.83 -2.32
CA HIS A 79 9.59 10.26 -3.64
C HIS A 79 10.05 8.81 -3.62
N THR A 80 10.38 8.27 -2.44
CA THR A 80 10.82 6.88 -2.29
C THR A 80 9.64 5.94 -2.05
N PRO A 81 9.62 4.72 -2.62
CA PRO A 81 8.59 3.73 -2.35
C PRO A 81 8.39 3.47 -0.85
N ARG A 82 9.49 3.26 -0.10
CA ARG A 82 9.46 3.04 1.35
C ARG A 82 8.82 4.19 2.11
N GLY A 83 9.21 5.43 1.80
CA GLY A 83 8.63 6.59 2.47
C GLY A 83 7.13 6.73 2.20
N LYS A 84 6.69 6.48 0.96
CA LYS A 84 5.26 6.50 0.63
C LYS A 84 4.50 5.40 1.36
N LEU A 85 5.04 4.18 1.37
CA LEU A 85 4.44 3.04 2.06
C LEU A 85 4.35 3.28 3.56
N GLN A 86 5.38 3.86 4.17
CA GLN A 86 5.38 4.22 5.59
C GLN A 86 4.30 5.26 5.90
N ALA A 87 4.25 6.37 5.16
CA ALA A 87 3.25 7.42 5.38
C ALA A 87 1.81 6.90 5.19
N LEU A 88 1.58 6.06 4.18
CA LEU A 88 0.28 5.44 3.93
C LEU A 88 -0.09 4.44 5.01
N LYS A 89 0.89 3.67 5.52
CA LYS A 89 0.70 2.72 6.62
C LYS A 89 0.26 3.48 7.88
N ASP A 90 0.97 4.53 8.24
CA ASP A 90 0.67 5.31 9.44
C ASP A 90 -0.71 6.00 9.36
N ALA A 91 -1.20 6.33 8.16
CA ALA A 91 -2.46 7.04 7.97
C ALA A 91 -3.68 6.14 7.69
N ILE A 92 -3.50 5.02 6.98
CA ILE A 92 -4.59 4.24 6.36
C ILE A 92 -4.58 2.77 6.81
N GLN A 93 -3.48 2.26 7.39
CA GLN A 93 -3.50 0.89 7.91
C GLN A 93 -4.64 0.76 8.95
N PRO A 94 -5.57 -0.19 8.76
CA PRO A 94 -6.64 -0.42 9.73
C PRO A 94 -6.03 -0.69 11.10
N THR A 95 -6.42 0.10 12.10
CA THR A 95 -6.01 -0.17 13.47
C THR A 95 -6.84 -1.31 14.05
N THR A 96 -6.36 -1.92 15.13
CA THR A 96 -7.17 -2.89 15.90
C THR A 96 -8.49 -2.28 16.39
N GLN A 97 -8.56 -0.95 16.53
CA GLN A 97 -9.79 -0.24 16.88
C GLN A 97 -10.77 -0.16 15.71
N ASP A 98 -10.31 0.14 14.49
CA ASP A 98 -11.16 0.12 13.28
C ASP A 98 -11.83 -1.25 13.09
N GLN A 99 -11.10 -2.33 13.34
CA GLN A 99 -11.65 -3.69 13.26
C GLN A 99 -12.74 -3.95 14.30
N LYS A 100 -12.56 -3.47 15.54
CA LYS A 100 -13.57 -3.59 16.61
C LYS A 100 -14.82 -2.77 16.31
N ASP A 101 -14.66 -1.56 15.78
CA ASP A 101 -15.78 -0.70 15.43
C ASP A 101 -16.55 -1.24 14.21
N GLN A 102 -15.86 -1.86 13.25
CA GLN A 102 -16.49 -2.56 12.13
C GLN A 102 -17.31 -3.77 12.59
N VAL A 103 -16.75 -4.61 13.47
CA VAL A 103 -17.48 -5.74 14.07
C VAL A 103 -18.69 -5.24 14.87
N ARG A 104 -18.54 -4.17 15.65
CA ARG A 104 -19.65 -3.57 16.41
C ARG A 104 -20.74 -3.02 15.50
N SER A 105 -20.37 -2.32 14.44
CA SER A 105 -21.31 -1.76 13.45
C SER A 105 -22.12 -2.88 12.77
N LEU A 106 -21.44 -3.95 12.34
CA LEU A 106 -22.11 -5.13 11.76
C LEU A 106 -23.06 -5.81 12.75
N TYR A 107 -22.67 -5.89 14.03
CA TYR A 107 -23.52 -6.45 15.08
C TYR A 107 -24.77 -5.59 15.34
N GLU A 108 -24.63 -4.28 15.37
CA GLU A 108 -25.75 -3.34 15.54
C GLU A 108 -26.71 -3.36 14.35
N ILE A 109 -26.20 -3.49 13.11
CA ILE A 109 -27.03 -3.65 11.91
C ILE A 109 -27.82 -4.97 11.98
N GLN A 110 -27.18 -6.08 12.38
CA GLN A 110 -27.88 -7.36 12.57
C GLN A 110 -28.94 -7.27 13.68
N LYS A 111 -28.65 -6.53 14.76
CA LYS A 111 -29.56 -6.39 15.91
C LYS A 111 -30.77 -5.50 15.62
N LYS A 112 -30.64 -4.52 14.72
CA LYS A 112 -31.73 -3.64 14.31
C LYS A 112 -32.68 -4.26 13.28
N GLY A 113 -32.31 -5.41 12.68
CA GLY A 113 -33.12 -6.07 11.65
C GLY A 113 -33.22 -5.24 10.35
N PRO A 114 -33.70 -5.85 9.25
CA PRO A 114 -34.05 -5.10 8.03
C PRO A 114 -35.18 -4.09 8.24
#